data_AF-A0A935Z291-F1
#
_entry.id   AF-A0A935Z291-F1
#
_cell.length_a   1.000
_cell.length_b   1.000
_cell.length_c   1.000
_cell.angle_alpha   90.00
_cell.angle_beta   90.00
_cell.angle_gamma   90.00
#
_symmetry.space_group_name_H-M   'P 1'
#
loop_
_entity.id
_entity.type
_entity.pdbx_description
1 polymer ?
#
loop_
_entity_poly.entity_id
_entity_poly.type
_entity_poly.pdbx_seq_one_letter_code
_entity_poly.pdbx_strand_id
1 'polypeptide(L)'
;MSAGPWQHYLPAAYVGGFAIAPAPRLRESRLWVGRRGIKDVYPRKAEGVAAAKHLYTAHTVDGVTDPLFVDTYWSQIEPRVPTAIDELINTTIKPLSADVWMEVLVPFAAHVFTRGIDFADRLPHRLGPLASAAARNDVNYDKFFRLRDAQTMLTIVMRSSWTVLHAPPGVPFICNDVARAGMLHMQSGEAGFVIPLRKDAALVLTKAPNRRPRFEANDTVGDSWIMGKIYHTDLKAEDAVSLNEALARQARDEFYGGDEAQVRTLHRMMGASRPAAIVAEPLSISEEPRVLRHYMLLYAYAMTFLGRRPSMNSRRESVGFAEIEWQRVSRVLPVAFVPIPTPPFLKAHVAAGKAMGIETFYSQMVPLRSGVEPRIVMEVVPYERPSPRRRARGK
;
A
#
# COMPACT_ATOMS: atom_id res chain seq x y z
N MET A 1 -23.30 -17.03 -17.01
CA MET A 1 -22.23 -16.17 -16.45
C MET A 1 -22.78 -14.76 -16.33
N SER A 2 -22.87 -14.17 -15.14
CA SER A 2 -23.50 -12.85 -14.99
C SER A 2 -22.69 -11.76 -15.71
N ALA A 3 -23.40 -10.83 -16.33
CA ALA A 3 -22.85 -9.61 -16.92
C ALA A 3 -22.59 -8.61 -15.78
N GLY A 4 -21.32 -8.39 -15.46
CA GLY A 4 -20.88 -7.53 -14.37
C GLY A 4 -19.71 -6.65 -14.76
N PRO A 5 -19.51 -5.50 -14.10
CA PRO A 5 -18.37 -4.64 -14.37
C PRO A 5 -17.07 -5.39 -14.13
N TRP A 6 -16.11 -5.19 -15.03
CA TRP A 6 -14.77 -5.72 -14.96
C TRP A 6 -13.93 -4.78 -14.09
N GLN A 7 -13.51 -5.24 -12.92
CA GLN A 7 -12.89 -4.40 -11.89
C GLN A 7 -11.51 -4.92 -11.53
N HIS A 8 -10.53 -4.02 -11.58
CA HIS A 8 -9.13 -4.34 -11.35
C HIS A 8 -8.82 -4.49 -9.85
N TYR A 9 -8.14 -5.56 -9.47
CA TYR A 9 -7.53 -5.66 -8.13
C TYR A 9 -6.11 -5.09 -8.10
N LEU A 10 -5.44 -4.99 -9.25
CA LEU A 10 -4.25 -4.18 -9.45
C LEU A 10 -4.48 -3.18 -10.59
N PRO A 11 -4.13 -1.89 -10.45
CA PRO A 11 -4.35 -0.91 -11.52
C PRO A 11 -3.69 -1.36 -12.83
N ALA A 12 -4.45 -1.34 -13.94
CA ALA A 12 -3.94 -1.79 -15.24
C ALA A 12 -2.69 -1.02 -15.68
N ALA A 13 -2.62 0.28 -15.38
CA ALA A 13 -1.44 1.09 -15.69
C ALA A 13 -0.21 0.69 -14.87
N TYR A 14 -0.39 0.26 -13.62
CA TYR A 14 0.67 -0.26 -12.78
C TYR A 14 1.20 -1.60 -13.33
N VAL A 15 0.30 -2.54 -13.66
CA VAL A 15 0.68 -3.82 -14.28
C VAL A 15 1.40 -3.60 -15.61
N GLY A 16 0.98 -2.59 -16.37
CA GLY A 16 1.64 -2.18 -17.62
C GLY A 16 3.10 -1.73 -17.47
N GLY A 17 3.54 -1.34 -16.28
CA GLY A 17 4.92 -0.96 -15.99
C GLY A 17 5.93 -2.13 -16.07
N PHE A 18 5.45 -3.37 -16.08
CA PHE A 18 6.30 -4.56 -16.17
C PHE A 18 6.67 -4.96 -17.60
N ALA A 19 6.15 -4.25 -18.61
CA ALA A 19 6.48 -4.51 -20.00
C ALA A 19 7.91 -4.07 -20.34
N ILE A 20 8.64 -4.87 -21.12
CA ILE A 20 9.97 -4.48 -21.64
C ILE A 20 9.84 -3.22 -22.51
N ALA A 21 8.87 -3.23 -23.43
CA ALA A 21 8.54 -2.12 -24.30
C ALA A 21 7.13 -1.62 -23.95
N PRO A 22 7.00 -0.67 -23.00
CA PRO A 22 5.69 -0.15 -22.61
C PRO A 22 5.03 0.60 -23.78
N ALA A 23 3.71 0.46 -23.89
CA ALA A 23 2.91 1.26 -24.82
C ALA A 23 2.77 2.70 -24.32
N PRO A 24 2.41 3.68 -25.18
CA PRO A 24 2.16 5.07 -24.77
C PRO A 24 1.15 5.18 -23.62
N ARG A 25 0.14 4.31 -23.62
CA ARG A 25 -0.77 4.10 -22.49
C ARG A 25 -0.41 2.80 -21.81
N LEU A 26 0.07 2.86 -20.57
CA LEU A 26 0.57 1.68 -19.85
C LEU A 26 -0.46 0.54 -19.75
N ARG A 27 -1.76 0.86 -19.62
CA ARG A 27 -2.83 -0.15 -19.62
C ARG A 27 -2.91 -0.98 -20.90
N GLU A 28 -2.42 -0.44 -22.02
CA GLU A 28 -2.38 -1.10 -23.33
C GLU A 28 -1.07 -1.89 -23.55
N SER A 29 -0.09 -1.76 -22.65
CA SER A 29 1.17 -2.50 -22.70
C SER A 29 0.93 -4.01 -22.74
N ARG A 30 1.67 -4.70 -23.60
CA ARG A 30 1.65 -6.15 -23.71
C ARG A 30 2.62 -6.79 -22.74
N LEU A 31 2.17 -7.85 -22.09
CA LEU A 31 2.89 -8.63 -21.08
C LEU A 31 2.72 -10.11 -21.41
N TRP A 32 3.66 -10.91 -20.92
CA TRP A 32 3.53 -12.36 -20.85
C TRP A 32 2.93 -12.75 -19.51
N VAL A 33 1.94 -13.64 -19.57
CA VAL A 33 1.19 -14.11 -18.40
C VAL A 33 1.54 -15.56 -18.14
N GLY A 34 2.01 -15.83 -16.93
CA GLY A 34 2.07 -17.18 -16.37
C GLY A 34 0.84 -17.40 -15.51
N ARG A 35 -0.03 -18.36 -15.88
CA ARG A 35 -1.28 -18.64 -15.15
C ARG A 35 -1.38 -20.09 -14.72
N ARG A 36 -1.84 -20.30 -13.49
CA ARG A 36 -2.04 -21.60 -12.88
C ARG A 36 -3.16 -22.35 -13.60
N GLY A 37 -2.93 -23.63 -13.88
CA GLY A 37 -3.86 -24.45 -14.65
C GLY A 37 -3.83 -24.23 -16.17
N ILE A 38 -3.04 -23.26 -16.67
CA ILE A 38 -2.78 -23.09 -18.10
C ILE A 38 -1.36 -23.57 -18.38
N LYS A 39 -1.21 -24.48 -19.36
CA LYS A 39 0.08 -25.13 -19.67
C LYS A 39 1.12 -24.15 -20.20
N ASP A 40 0.71 -23.27 -21.10
CA ASP A 40 1.61 -22.36 -21.80
C ASP A 40 1.42 -20.92 -21.34
N VAL A 41 2.52 -20.17 -21.32
CA VAL A 41 2.49 -18.72 -21.12
C VAL A 41 1.89 -18.06 -22.37
N TYR A 42 1.16 -16.97 -22.18
CA TYR A 42 0.47 -16.30 -23.28
C TYR A 42 0.56 -14.77 -23.18
N PRO A 43 0.55 -14.06 -24.30
CA PRO A 43 0.60 -12.60 -24.29
C PRO A 43 -0.78 -12.01 -23.98
N ARG A 44 -0.83 -10.92 -23.22
CA ARG A 44 -2.06 -10.16 -22.95
C ARG A 44 -1.76 -8.70 -22.68
N LYS A 45 -2.76 -7.83 -22.91
CA LYS A 45 -2.67 -6.42 -22.48
C LYS A 45 -2.86 -6.32 -20.98
N ALA A 46 -2.20 -5.34 -20.34
CA ALA A 46 -2.32 -5.08 -18.91
C ALA A 46 -3.78 -4.83 -18.46
N GLU A 47 -4.60 -4.18 -19.27
CA GLU A 47 -6.03 -3.98 -18.97
C GLU A 47 -6.86 -5.29 -18.95
N GLY A 48 -6.35 -6.35 -19.58
CA GLY A 48 -7.04 -7.63 -19.72
C GLY A 48 -6.67 -8.66 -18.65
N VAL A 49 -5.90 -8.28 -17.64
CA VAL A 49 -5.43 -9.12 -16.52
C VAL A 49 -5.63 -8.40 -15.18
N ALA A 50 -5.28 -9.06 -14.08
CA ALA A 50 -5.35 -8.48 -12.73
C ALA A 50 -6.72 -7.89 -12.34
N ALA A 51 -7.79 -8.53 -12.82
CA ALA A 51 -9.17 -8.07 -12.64
C ALA A 51 -10.15 -9.23 -12.51
N ALA A 52 -11.31 -8.93 -11.91
CA ALA A 52 -12.42 -9.87 -11.75
C ALA A 52 -13.76 -9.16 -11.94
N LYS A 53 -14.80 -9.92 -12.28
CA LYS A 53 -16.17 -9.39 -12.37
C LYS A 53 -16.75 -9.21 -10.97
N HIS A 54 -17.46 -8.10 -10.77
CA HIS A 54 -18.18 -7.80 -9.52
C HIS A 54 -17.31 -7.81 -8.25
N LEU A 55 -15.99 -7.59 -8.39
CA LEU A 55 -15.06 -7.67 -7.27
C LEU A 55 -15.43 -6.70 -6.13
N TYR A 56 -15.90 -5.51 -6.49
CA TYR A 56 -16.26 -4.43 -5.58
C TYR A 56 -17.73 -4.03 -5.66
N THR A 57 -18.52 -4.69 -6.51
CA THR A 57 -19.94 -4.36 -6.68
C THR A 57 -20.71 -4.70 -5.40
N ALA A 58 -21.10 -3.68 -4.64
CA ALA A 58 -21.95 -3.87 -3.47
C ALA A 58 -23.40 -4.09 -3.90
N HIS A 59 -24.05 -5.09 -3.33
CA HIS A 59 -25.51 -5.20 -3.36
C HIS A 59 -26.10 -4.07 -2.51
N THR A 60 -27.23 -3.51 -2.92
CA THR A 60 -27.89 -2.43 -2.19
C THR A 60 -28.20 -2.86 -0.75
N VAL A 61 -27.61 -2.15 0.21
CA VAL A 61 -27.94 -2.19 1.64
C VAL A 61 -28.39 -0.79 2.01
N ASP A 62 -29.33 -0.65 2.94
CA ASP A 62 -29.82 0.63 3.44
C ASP A 62 -28.66 1.62 3.69
N GLY A 63 -28.65 2.73 2.94
CA GLY A 63 -27.65 3.79 3.05
C GLY A 63 -26.48 3.76 2.06
N VAL A 64 -26.35 2.73 1.22
CA VAL A 64 -25.38 2.70 0.10
C VAL A 64 -26.13 2.89 -1.21
N THR A 65 -26.05 4.09 -1.78
CA THR A 65 -26.76 4.46 -3.01
C THR A 65 -26.02 4.10 -4.30
N ASP A 66 -24.70 3.90 -4.24
CA ASP A 66 -23.86 3.54 -5.39
C ASP A 66 -23.24 2.14 -5.22
N PRO A 67 -23.68 1.13 -6.00
CA PRO A 67 -23.06 -0.20 -6.04
C PRO A 67 -21.58 -0.22 -6.41
N LEU A 68 -21.09 0.82 -7.09
CA LEU A 68 -19.70 0.98 -7.52
C LEU A 68 -18.87 1.84 -6.56
N PHE A 69 -19.44 2.25 -5.41
CA PHE A 69 -18.79 3.13 -4.45
C PHE A 69 -17.36 2.72 -4.09
N VAL A 70 -17.15 1.42 -3.82
CA VAL A 70 -15.83 0.87 -3.46
C VAL A 70 -14.84 0.99 -4.63
N ASP A 71 -15.28 0.76 -5.85
CA ASP A 71 -14.46 0.86 -7.07
C ASP A 71 -14.09 2.31 -7.39
N THR A 72 -15.06 3.22 -7.23
CA THR A 72 -14.88 4.67 -7.35
C THR A 72 -13.82 5.18 -6.36
N TYR A 73 -13.81 4.67 -5.12
CA TYR A 73 -12.79 5.03 -4.13
C TYR A 73 -11.37 4.69 -4.61
N TRP A 74 -11.16 3.48 -5.15
CA TRP A 74 -9.85 3.08 -5.65
C TRP A 74 -9.41 3.92 -6.85
N SER A 75 -10.35 4.23 -7.73
CA SER A 75 -10.12 4.95 -8.98
C SER A 75 -9.57 6.37 -8.81
N GLN A 76 -9.69 6.97 -7.62
CA GLN A 76 -9.23 8.34 -7.36
C GLN A 76 -7.70 8.49 -7.47
N ILE A 77 -6.94 7.47 -7.10
CA ILE A 77 -5.47 7.53 -7.11
C ILE A 77 -4.84 6.87 -8.33
N GLU A 78 -5.51 5.89 -8.96
CA GLU A 78 -4.90 5.05 -10.02
C GLU A 78 -4.27 5.85 -11.16
N PRO A 79 -4.89 6.94 -11.68
CA PRO A 79 -4.29 7.73 -12.75
C PRO A 79 -2.94 8.37 -12.34
N ARG A 80 -2.72 8.63 -11.04
CA ARG A 80 -1.51 9.25 -10.50
C ARG A 80 -0.42 8.24 -10.17
N VAL A 81 -0.76 6.95 -10.02
CA VAL A 81 0.17 5.91 -9.55
C VAL A 81 1.44 5.79 -10.40
N PRO A 82 1.37 5.71 -11.75
CA PRO A 82 2.59 5.55 -12.56
C PRO A 82 3.59 6.69 -12.35
N THR A 83 3.12 7.94 -12.41
CA THR A 83 3.98 9.12 -12.19
C THR A 83 4.54 9.16 -10.78
N ALA A 84 3.73 8.81 -9.76
CA ALA A 84 4.22 8.76 -8.39
C ALA A 84 5.30 7.68 -8.18
N ILE A 85 5.16 6.52 -8.83
CA ILE A 85 6.19 5.48 -8.85
C ILE A 85 7.48 6.00 -9.51
N ASP A 86 7.37 6.70 -10.63
CA ASP A 86 8.54 7.32 -11.27
C ASP A 86 9.24 8.32 -10.34
N GLU A 87 8.47 9.14 -9.62
CA GLU A 87 9.03 10.06 -8.62
C GLU A 87 9.73 9.31 -7.48
N LEU A 88 9.14 8.21 -6.96
CA LEU A 88 9.73 7.37 -5.92
C LEU A 88 11.04 6.71 -6.35
N ILE A 89 11.11 6.20 -7.58
CA ILE A 89 12.32 5.54 -8.09
C ILE A 89 13.47 6.57 -8.25
N ASN A 90 13.12 7.81 -8.59
CA ASN A 90 14.08 8.87 -8.88
C ASN A 90 14.40 9.78 -7.67
N THR A 91 14.12 9.34 -6.44
CA THR A 91 14.34 10.20 -5.26
C THR A 91 15.81 10.52 -4.95
N THR A 92 16.74 9.78 -5.56
CA THR A 92 18.18 10.11 -5.53
C THR A 92 18.53 11.32 -6.40
N ILE A 93 17.68 11.68 -7.37
CA ILE A 93 17.88 12.76 -8.33
C ILE A 93 17.04 13.98 -7.94
N LYS A 94 15.77 13.76 -7.57
CA LYS A 94 14.81 14.81 -7.22
C LYS A 94 14.11 14.46 -5.91
N PRO A 95 14.01 15.38 -4.93
CA PRO A 95 13.24 15.13 -3.72
C PRO A 95 11.78 14.74 -4.02
N LEU A 96 11.26 13.76 -3.29
CA LEU A 96 9.85 13.33 -3.39
C LEU A 96 8.95 14.34 -2.68
N SER A 97 7.89 14.79 -3.36
CA SER A 97 6.85 15.58 -2.70
C SER A 97 6.19 14.77 -1.58
N ALA A 98 6.04 15.37 -0.40
CA ALA A 98 5.35 14.73 0.72
C ALA A 98 3.87 14.45 0.38
N ASP A 99 3.24 15.30 -0.44
CA ASP A 99 1.85 15.11 -0.90
C ASP A 99 1.75 13.92 -1.85
N VAL A 100 2.68 13.77 -2.81
CA VAL A 100 2.74 12.59 -3.69
C VAL A 100 2.94 11.31 -2.86
N TRP A 101 3.80 11.38 -1.84
CA TRP A 101 4.03 10.25 -0.95
C TRP A 101 2.78 9.89 -0.13
N MET A 102 2.15 10.86 0.53
CA MET A 102 1.00 10.63 1.42
C MET A 102 -0.32 10.34 0.70
N GLU A 103 -0.58 10.98 -0.43
CA GLU A 103 -1.86 10.89 -1.15
C GLU A 103 -1.88 9.79 -2.22
N VAL A 104 -0.71 9.36 -2.70
CA VAL A 104 -0.64 8.39 -3.81
C VAL A 104 0.14 7.14 -3.38
N LEU A 105 1.39 7.28 -2.97
CA LEU A 105 2.27 6.13 -2.74
C LEU A 105 1.88 5.32 -1.51
N VAL A 106 1.61 5.97 -0.38
CA VAL A 106 1.15 5.31 0.85
C VAL A 106 -0.17 4.58 0.62
N PRO A 107 -1.22 5.22 0.04
CA PRO A 107 -2.45 4.53 -0.35
C PRO A 107 -2.22 3.39 -1.34
N PHE A 108 -1.42 3.60 -2.39
CA PHE A 108 -1.09 2.55 -3.35
C PHE A 108 -0.49 1.31 -2.67
N ALA A 109 0.53 1.49 -1.83
CA ALA A 109 1.17 0.41 -1.10
C ALA A 109 0.22 -0.23 -0.07
N ALA A 110 -0.65 0.54 0.59
CA ALA A 110 -1.69 0.00 1.46
C ALA A 110 -2.71 -0.86 0.69
N HIS A 111 -3.10 -0.41 -0.51
CA HIS A 111 -4.09 -1.07 -1.36
C HIS A 111 -3.60 -2.43 -1.88
N VAL A 112 -2.29 -2.62 -2.05
CA VAL A 112 -1.70 -3.94 -2.37
C VAL A 112 -2.14 -5.00 -1.35
N PHE A 113 -2.30 -4.65 -0.07
CA PHE A 113 -2.72 -5.59 0.98
C PHE A 113 -4.23 -5.78 1.09
N THR A 114 -5.04 -4.94 0.46
CA THR A 114 -6.50 -4.91 0.70
C THR A 114 -7.33 -5.15 -0.54
N ARG A 115 -6.78 -4.94 -1.75
CA ARG A 115 -7.48 -5.15 -3.02
C ARG A 115 -7.30 -6.54 -3.60
N GLY A 116 -6.24 -7.25 -3.21
CA GLY A 116 -5.89 -8.56 -3.77
C GLY A 116 -7.03 -9.58 -3.74
N ILE A 117 -6.98 -10.52 -4.69
CA ILE A 117 -7.91 -11.67 -4.80
C ILE A 117 -7.80 -12.66 -3.65
N ASP A 118 -6.79 -12.51 -2.81
CA ASP A 118 -6.51 -13.29 -1.61
C ASP A 118 -7.14 -12.68 -0.34
N PHE A 119 -7.73 -11.48 -0.43
CA PHE A 119 -8.24 -10.77 0.73
C PHE A 119 -9.35 -11.54 1.45
N ALA A 120 -10.30 -12.10 0.72
CA ALA A 120 -11.39 -12.89 1.29
C ALA A 120 -10.86 -14.11 2.07
N ASP A 121 -9.75 -14.70 1.60
CA ASP A 121 -9.10 -15.83 2.25
C ASP A 121 -8.36 -15.42 3.54
N ARG A 122 -7.83 -14.19 3.59
CA ARG A 122 -7.14 -13.63 4.78
C ARG A 122 -8.08 -13.04 5.82
N LEU A 123 -9.24 -12.55 5.39
CA LEU A 123 -10.17 -11.81 6.24
C LEU A 123 -10.58 -12.57 7.52
N PRO A 124 -10.91 -13.88 7.49
CA PRO A 124 -11.23 -14.63 8.70
C PRO A 124 -10.10 -14.62 9.74
N HIS A 125 -8.85 -14.71 9.29
CA HIS A 125 -7.71 -14.69 10.19
C HIS A 125 -7.48 -13.31 10.81
N ARG A 126 -7.76 -12.22 10.06
CA ARG A 126 -7.67 -10.85 10.59
C ARG A 126 -8.72 -10.56 11.65
N LEU A 127 -9.91 -11.16 11.51
CA LEU A 127 -11.04 -10.94 12.42
C LEU A 127 -11.05 -11.91 13.60
N GLY A 128 -10.32 -13.01 13.51
CA GLY A 128 -10.28 -14.05 14.54
C GLY A 128 -11.70 -14.57 14.86
N PRO A 129 -12.07 -14.69 16.16
CA PRO A 129 -13.40 -15.16 16.57
C PRO A 129 -14.57 -14.34 16.01
N LEU A 130 -14.32 -13.09 15.59
CA LEU A 130 -15.36 -12.20 15.05
C LEU A 130 -15.70 -12.54 13.59
N ALA A 131 -14.84 -13.29 12.89
CA ALA A 131 -15.06 -13.73 11.51
C ALA A 131 -16.36 -14.53 11.36
N SER A 132 -16.59 -15.46 12.28
CA SER A 132 -17.73 -16.38 12.23
C SER A 132 -19.05 -15.64 12.38
N ALA A 133 -19.12 -14.60 13.20
CA ALA A 133 -20.32 -13.78 13.32
C ALA A 133 -20.56 -12.97 12.03
N ALA A 134 -19.50 -12.49 11.39
CA ALA A 134 -19.55 -11.48 10.34
C ALA A 134 -19.83 -12.06 8.95
N ALA A 135 -19.26 -13.23 8.66
CA ALA A 135 -19.43 -13.94 7.41
C ALA A 135 -20.84 -14.54 7.24
N ARG A 136 -21.64 -14.65 8.32
CA ARG A 136 -22.89 -15.42 8.29
C ARG A 136 -24.07 -14.72 7.60
N ASN A 137 -24.06 -13.40 7.42
CA ASN A 137 -25.29 -12.67 7.04
C ASN A 137 -25.14 -11.52 6.01
N ASP A 138 -23.97 -11.26 5.41
CA ASP A 138 -23.84 -10.13 4.47
C ASP A 138 -22.96 -10.42 3.23
N VAL A 139 -23.57 -10.27 2.05
CA VAL A 139 -22.95 -10.48 0.72
C VAL A 139 -21.95 -9.37 0.33
N ASN A 140 -21.92 -8.27 1.05
CA ASN A 140 -21.01 -7.12 0.89
C ASN A 140 -19.94 -7.07 1.98
N TYR A 141 -19.91 -8.07 2.85
CA TYR A 141 -19.02 -8.11 4.00
C TYR A 141 -17.56 -7.89 3.59
N ASP A 142 -17.03 -8.65 2.64
CA ASP A 142 -15.65 -8.52 2.21
C ASP A 142 -15.38 -7.12 1.59
N LYS A 143 -16.31 -6.61 0.78
CA LYS A 143 -16.16 -5.35 0.02
C LYS A 143 -15.94 -4.14 0.91
N PHE A 144 -16.80 -3.94 1.92
CA PHE A 144 -16.63 -2.82 2.86
C PHE A 144 -15.47 -3.04 3.82
N PHE A 145 -15.15 -4.29 4.16
CA PHE A 145 -13.97 -4.57 4.98
C PHE A 145 -12.67 -4.24 4.26
N ARG A 146 -12.59 -4.35 2.93
CA ARG A 146 -11.40 -3.89 2.17
C ARG A 146 -11.13 -2.40 2.39
N LEU A 147 -12.17 -1.55 2.35
CA LEU A 147 -12.03 -0.11 2.59
C LEU A 147 -11.57 0.19 4.01
N ARG A 148 -12.20 -0.45 5.00
CA ARG A 148 -11.84 -0.28 6.41
C ARG A 148 -10.41 -0.78 6.69
N ASP A 149 -10.05 -1.91 6.12
CA ASP A 149 -8.72 -2.48 6.27
C ASP A 149 -7.69 -1.60 5.56
N ALA A 150 -8.03 -0.99 4.41
CA ALA A 150 -7.15 -0.05 3.72
C ALA A 150 -6.81 1.15 4.62
N GLN A 151 -7.80 1.72 5.31
CA GLN A 151 -7.59 2.80 6.28
C GLN A 151 -6.63 2.41 7.41
N THR A 152 -6.67 1.16 7.87
CA THR A 152 -5.73 0.65 8.87
C THR A 152 -4.32 0.50 8.28
N MET A 153 -4.25 -0.01 7.05
CA MET A 153 -3.00 -0.21 6.33
C MET A 153 -2.29 1.10 5.99
N LEU A 154 -3.03 2.21 5.76
CA LEU A 154 -2.45 3.52 5.50
C LEU A 154 -1.41 3.90 6.56
N THR A 155 -1.74 3.78 7.85
CA THR A 155 -0.76 4.16 8.87
C THR A 155 0.38 3.16 9.00
N ILE A 156 0.11 1.86 8.84
CA ILE A 156 1.15 0.83 8.92
C ILE A 156 2.20 1.08 7.83
N VAL A 157 1.75 1.32 6.60
CA VAL A 157 2.59 1.61 5.45
C VAL A 157 3.27 2.99 5.55
N MET A 158 2.58 4.00 6.09
CA MET A 158 3.18 5.31 6.35
C MET A 158 4.34 5.21 7.35
N ARG A 159 4.25 4.32 8.34
CA ARG A 159 5.27 4.17 9.39
C ARG A 159 6.37 3.17 9.06
N SER A 160 6.17 2.29 8.09
CA SER A 160 7.21 1.33 7.69
C SER A 160 8.46 2.04 7.18
N SER A 161 9.59 1.35 7.19
CA SER A 161 10.78 1.80 6.46
C SER A 161 10.59 1.54 4.97
N TRP A 162 10.94 2.51 4.14
CA TRP A 162 10.86 2.41 2.69
C TRP A 162 12.27 2.29 2.11
N THR A 163 12.51 1.21 1.37
CA THR A 163 13.76 1.02 0.59
C THR A 163 13.41 0.64 -0.83
N VAL A 164 13.91 1.38 -1.81
CA VAL A 164 13.75 1.08 -3.23
C VAL A 164 14.90 0.16 -3.66
N LEU A 165 14.56 -1.02 -4.15
CA LEU A 165 15.48 -1.95 -4.78
C LEU A 165 15.50 -1.68 -6.29
N HIS A 166 16.69 -1.60 -6.88
CA HIS A 166 16.87 -1.47 -8.32
C HIS A 166 17.30 -2.80 -8.92
N ALA A 167 16.64 -3.21 -10.00
CA ALA A 167 16.97 -4.42 -10.71
C ALA A 167 18.28 -4.27 -11.48
N PRO A 168 19.14 -5.29 -11.54
CA PRO A 168 20.32 -5.27 -12.36
C PRO A 168 19.95 -5.35 -13.85
N PRO A 169 20.78 -4.81 -14.75
CA PRO A 169 20.56 -4.91 -16.20
C PRO A 169 20.35 -6.37 -16.65
N GLY A 170 19.33 -6.60 -17.47
CA GLY A 170 19.03 -7.92 -18.03
C GLY A 170 18.21 -8.85 -17.13
N VAL A 171 17.92 -8.49 -15.88
CA VAL A 171 17.07 -9.29 -14.98
C VAL A 171 15.88 -8.45 -14.52
N PRO A 172 14.87 -8.21 -15.39
CA PRO A 172 13.72 -7.42 -15.02
C PRO A 172 12.89 -8.10 -13.93
N PHE A 173 12.26 -7.31 -13.07
CA PHE A 173 11.28 -7.83 -12.11
C PHE A 173 9.96 -8.22 -12.79
N ILE A 174 9.26 -9.17 -12.19
CA ILE A 174 7.88 -9.52 -12.50
C ILE A 174 6.91 -8.98 -11.44
N CYS A 175 5.61 -9.03 -11.72
CA CYS A 175 4.55 -8.75 -10.76
C CYS A 175 3.59 -9.93 -10.66
N ASN A 176 3.16 -10.30 -9.46
CA ASN A 176 2.12 -11.32 -9.26
C ASN A 176 0.75 -10.68 -9.00
N ASP A 177 -0.31 -11.47 -9.05
CA ASP A 177 -1.69 -11.04 -8.80
C ASP A 177 -2.02 -10.54 -7.38
N VAL A 178 -1.09 -10.69 -6.44
CA VAL A 178 -1.16 -10.09 -5.10
C VAL A 178 -0.27 -8.86 -4.94
N ALA A 179 0.49 -8.50 -5.98
CA ALA A 179 1.47 -7.41 -6.07
C ALA A 179 2.47 -7.33 -4.90
N ARG A 180 2.83 -8.47 -4.32
CA ARG A 180 3.81 -8.53 -3.24
C ARG A 180 4.42 -9.91 -3.07
N ALA A 181 5.56 -9.94 -2.40
CA ALA A 181 6.07 -11.13 -1.74
C ALA A 181 6.47 -10.85 -0.29
N GLY A 182 6.30 -11.84 0.59
CA GLY A 182 6.90 -11.81 1.92
C GLY A 182 8.42 -11.91 1.82
N MET A 183 9.13 -11.16 2.65
CA MET A 183 10.60 -11.20 2.73
C MET A 183 11.10 -11.26 4.18
N LEU A 184 12.32 -11.73 4.33
CA LEU A 184 13.09 -11.68 5.56
C LEU A 184 14.43 -11.01 5.25
N HIS A 185 14.72 -9.89 5.89
CA HIS A 185 16.00 -9.22 5.73
C HIS A 185 17.09 -10.04 6.44
N MET A 186 17.97 -10.69 5.67
CA MET A 186 18.92 -11.68 6.20
C MET A 186 19.86 -11.13 7.27
N GLN A 187 20.24 -9.85 7.20
CA GLN A 187 21.17 -9.25 8.16
C GLN A 187 20.48 -8.79 9.45
N SER A 188 19.28 -8.23 9.37
CA SER A 188 18.56 -7.72 10.54
C SER A 188 17.57 -8.74 11.12
N GLY A 189 17.27 -9.83 10.40
CA GLY A 189 16.20 -10.76 10.71
C GLY A 189 14.80 -10.15 10.61
N GLU A 190 14.67 -8.92 10.09
CA GLU A 190 13.39 -8.23 10.04
C GLU A 190 12.52 -8.78 8.92
N ALA A 191 11.31 -9.20 9.28
CA ALA A 191 10.29 -9.55 8.31
C ALA A 191 9.76 -8.28 7.62
N GLY A 192 9.35 -8.43 6.37
CA GLY A 192 8.77 -7.34 5.58
C GLY A 192 8.04 -7.85 4.36
N PHE A 193 7.72 -6.91 3.48
CA PHE A 193 7.17 -7.18 2.16
C PHE A 193 7.94 -6.45 1.09
N VAL A 194 8.03 -7.06 -0.07
CA VAL A 194 8.49 -6.43 -1.29
C VAL A 194 7.30 -6.26 -2.22
N ILE A 195 7.09 -5.03 -2.70
CA ILE A 195 6.08 -4.64 -3.67
C ILE A 195 6.83 -4.31 -4.95
N PRO A 196 6.77 -5.14 -6.00
CA PRO A 196 7.39 -4.78 -7.27
C PRO A 196 6.74 -3.49 -7.78
N LEU A 197 7.50 -2.50 -8.22
CA LEU A 197 6.96 -1.20 -8.67
C LEU A 197 6.88 -1.13 -10.20
N ARG A 198 7.93 -1.62 -10.85
CA ARG A 198 8.13 -1.64 -12.30
C ARG A 198 9.14 -2.75 -12.65
N LYS A 199 9.38 -3.02 -13.93
CA LYS A 199 10.39 -4.00 -14.37
C LYS A 199 11.81 -3.76 -13.82
N ASP A 200 12.13 -2.56 -13.37
CA ASP A 200 13.48 -2.16 -12.94
C ASP A 200 13.55 -1.74 -11.47
N ALA A 201 12.42 -1.75 -10.74
CA ALA A 201 12.40 -1.31 -9.35
C ALA A 201 11.34 -2.04 -8.50
N ALA A 202 11.64 -2.22 -7.23
CA ALA A 202 10.73 -2.75 -6.22
C ALA A 202 10.84 -1.94 -4.92
N LEU A 203 9.76 -1.93 -4.13
CA LEU A 203 9.70 -1.27 -2.83
C LEU A 203 9.71 -2.31 -1.73
N VAL A 204 10.67 -2.21 -0.83
CA VAL A 204 10.71 -2.96 0.43
C VAL A 204 10.07 -2.13 1.53
N LEU A 205 9.12 -2.76 2.22
CA LEU A 205 8.47 -2.29 3.43
C LEU A 205 8.88 -3.21 4.58
N THR A 206 9.64 -2.69 5.54
CA THR A 206 9.97 -3.40 6.79
C THR A 206 9.41 -2.67 7.99
N LYS A 207 9.27 -3.42 9.10
CA LYS A 207 8.89 -2.83 10.38
C LYS A 207 9.90 -1.75 10.77
N ALA A 208 9.39 -0.63 11.26
CA ALA A 208 10.21 0.45 11.78
C ALA A 208 9.65 0.89 13.14
N PRO A 209 10.00 0.17 14.22
CA PRO A 209 9.44 0.45 15.53
C PRO A 209 9.72 1.91 15.90
N ASN A 210 8.67 2.63 16.29
CA ASN A 210 8.73 4.06 16.64
C ASN A 210 9.17 5.03 15.54
N ARG A 211 9.34 4.62 14.27
CA ARG A 211 9.59 5.60 13.19
C ARG A 211 8.32 6.39 12.92
N ARG A 212 8.53 7.70 12.85
CA ARG A 212 7.54 8.70 12.45
C ARG A 212 7.83 9.07 10.99
N PRO A 213 6.81 9.41 10.19
CA PRO A 213 7.09 10.01 8.90
C PRO A 213 7.94 11.27 9.14
N ARG A 214 9.01 11.40 8.37
CA ARG A 214 9.91 12.55 8.42
C ARG A 214 9.63 13.41 7.21
N PHE A 215 9.22 14.65 7.46
CA PHE A 215 8.99 15.65 6.43
C PHE A 215 10.04 16.74 6.55
N GLU A 216 10.57 17.16 5.41
CA GLU A 216 11.58 18.20 5.33
C GLU A 216 11.02 19.38 4.52
N ALA A 217 11.38 20.60 4.93
CA ALA A 217 10.99 21.79 4.20
C ALA A 217 11.85 21.92 2.93
N ASN A 218 11.22 22.07 1.77
CA ASN A 218 11.94 22.29 0.52
C ASN A 218 12.19 23.79 0.29
N ASP A 219 13.42 24.21 0.58
CA ASP A 219 13.85 25.61 0.46
C ASP A 219 14.10 26.07 -1.00
N THR A 220 13.95 25.19 -1.98
CA THR A 220 14.26 25.49 -3.39
C THR A 220 13.04 25.63 -4.30
N VAL A 221 11.90 25.04 -3.93
CA VAL A 221 10.68 25.07 -4.74
C VAL A 221 9.46 25.36 -3.86
N GLY A 222 9.04 26.63 -3.86
CA GLY A 222 7.66 27.04 -3.59
C GLY A 222 7.13 26.82 -2.17
N ASP A 223 7.99 26.77 -1.13
CA ASP A 223 7.56 26.48 0.25
C ASP A 223 6.68 25.22 0.29
N SER A 224 7.27 24.07 -0.07
CA SER A 224 6.59 22.77 -0.09
C SER A 224 7.26 21.78 0.87
N TRP A 225 6.51 20.76 1.30
CA TRP A 225 7.04 19.65 2.08
C TRP A 225 7.54 18.55 1.15
N ILE A 226 8.72 18.01 1.46
CA ILE A 226 9.28 16.83 0.82
C ILE A 226 9.39 15.69 1.83
N MET A 227 9.34 14.45 1.33
CA MET A 227 9.60 13.29 2.15
C MET A 227 11.09 13.24 2.52
N GLY A 228 11.38 12.91 3.77
CA GLY A 228 12.75 12.65 4.23
C GLY A 228 13.38 11.47 3.49
N LYS A 229 14.64 11.17 3.82
CA LYS A 229 15.46 10.19 3.09
C LYS A 229 14.78 8.82 2.91
N ILE A 230 14.57 8.44 1.65
CA ILE A 230 14.22 7.09 1.21
C ILE A 230 15.52 6.37 0.81
N TYR A 231 15.68 5.12 1.25
CA TYR A 231 16.87 4.35 0.95
C TYR A 231 16.77 3.71 -0.43
N HIS A 232 17.90 3.58 -1.12
CA HIS A 232 18.00 2.86 -2.40
C HIS A 232 19.09 1.80 -2.32
N THR A 233 18.89 0.67 -3.00
CA THR A 233 19.87 -0.42 -3.05
C THR A 233 19.82 -1.08 -4.42
N ASP A 234 20.97 -1.22 -5.06
CA ASP A 234 21.10 -1.99 -6.31
C ASP A 234 21.22 -3.47 -5.96
N LEU A 235 20.37 -4.31 -6.56
CA LEU A 235 20.44 -5.76 -6.37
C LEU A 235 21.50 -6.39 -7.26
N LYS A 236 22.08 -7.48 -6.77
CA LYS A 236 22.83 -8.41 -7.63
C LYS A 236 21.85 -9.23 -8.47
N ALA A 237 22.35 -9.78 -9.59
CA ALA A 237 21.55 -10.62 -10.49
C ALA A 237 20.93 -11.83 -9.76
N GLU A 238 21.70 -12.48 -8.90
CA GLU A 238 21.26 -13.63 -8.09
C GLU A 238 20.10 -13.27 -7.14
N ASP A 239 20.15 -12.10 -6.50
CA ASP A 239 19.10 -11.63 -5.61
C ASP A 239 17.84 -11.27 -6.38
N ALA A 240 17.98 -10.64 -7.55
CA ALA A 240 16.86 -10.30 -8.42
C ALA A 240 16.17 -11.55 -9.00
N VAL A 241 16.93 -12.58 -9.37
CA VAL A 241 16.39 -13.89 -9.78
C VAL A 241 15.61 -14.52 -8.61
N SER A 242 16.21 -14.56 -7.41
CA SER A 242 15.58 -15.13 -6.22
C SER A 242 14.28 -14.41 -5.85
N LEU A 243 14.26 -13.08 -5.98
CA LEU A 243 13.06 -12.28 -5.77
C LEU A 243 11.96 -12.61 -6.79
N ASN A 244 12.30 -12.74 -8.07
CA ASN A 244 11.36 -13.13 -9.11
C ASN A 244 10.78 -14.54 -8.88
N GLU A 245 11.60 -15.49 -8.41
CA GLU A 245 11.12 -16.81 -8.00
C GLU A 245 10.14 -16.72 -6.82
N ALA A 246 10.45 -15.91 -5.81
CA ALA A 246 9.58 -15.71 -4.66
C ALA A 246 8.22 -15.11 -5.09
N LEU A 247 8.24 -14.10 -5.97
CA LEU A 247 7.04 -13.49 -6.52
C LEU A 247 6.20 -14.50 -7.32
N ALA A 248 6.83 -15.32 -8.17
CA ALA A 248 6.15 -16.34 -8.95
C ALA A 248 5.54 -17.45 -8.07
N ARG A 249 6.27 -17.92 -7.04
CA ARG A 249 5.76 -18.95 -6.10
C ARG A 249 4.61 -18.45 -5.23
N GLN A 250 4.60 -17.16 -4.90
CA GLN A 250 3.54 -16.53 -4.09
C GLN A 250 2.34 -16.06 -4.93
N ALA A 251 2.42 -16.11 -6.26
CA ALA A 251 1.29 -15.87 -7.13
C ALA A 251 0.14 -16.83 -6.81
N ARG A 252 -1.05 -16.27 -6.61
CA ARG A 252 -2.23 -17.07 -6.28
C ARG A 252 -2.69 -17.83 -7.52
N ASP A 253 -2.96 -17.09 -8.58
CA ASP A 253 -3.53 -17.56 -9.83
C ASP A 253 -2.62 -17.21 -11.02
N GLU A 254 -2.06 -15.99 -11.07
CA GLU A 254 -1.23 -15.53 -12.18
C GLU A 254 -0.12 -14.52 -11.80
N PHE A 255 0.89 -14.42 -12.66
CA PHE A 255 1.92 -13.38 -12.64
C PHE A 255 2.25 -12.88 -14.05
N TYR A 256 2.91 -11.72 -14.11
CA TYR A 256 3.08 -10.90 -15.31
C TYR A 256 4.52 -10.44 -15.44
N GLY A 257 5.08 -10.56 -16.64
CA GLY A 257 6.42 -10.07 -16.95
C GLY A 257 6.54 -9.62 -18.41
N GLY A 258 7.56 -8.83 -18.69
CA GLY A 258 7.82 -8.34 -20.05
C GLY A 258 8.60 -9.31 -20.94
N ASP A 259 9.29 -10.29 -20.36
CA ASP A 259 10.14 -11.27 -21.05
C ASP A 259 9.45 -12.66 -21.10
N GLU A 260 9.23 -13.20 -22.29
CA GLU A 260 8.62 -14.52 -22.47
C GLU A 260 9.45 -15.64 -21.84
N ALA A 261 10.76 -15.64 -22.07
CA ALA A 261 11.66 -16.71 -21.66
C ALA A 261 11.76 -16.76 -20.13
N GLN A 262 11.82 -15.59 -19.50
CA GLN A 262 11.78 -15.46 -18.04
C GLN A 262 10.44 -15.97 -17.49
N VAL A 263 9.31 -15.50 -18.03
CA VAL A 263 7.97 -15.88 -17.56
C VAL A 263 7.73 -17.39 -17.74
N ARG A 264 8.16 -17.97 -18.86
CA ARG A 264 8.10 -19.42 -19.12
C ARG A 264 8.95 -20.22 -18.13
N THR A 265 10.09 -19.69 -17.72
CA THR A 265 10.95 -20.34 -16.72
C THR A 265 10.31 -20.33 -15.34
N LEU A 266 9.81 -19.17 -14.90
CA LEU A 266 9.13 -19.02 -13.61
C LEU A 266 7.81 -19.78 -13.54
N HIS A 267 7.08 -19.87 -14.66
CA HIS A 267 5.78 -20.56 -14.73
C HIS A 267 5.90 -22.05 -14.43
N ARG A 268 7.01 -22.68 -14.85
CA ARG A 268 7.33 -24.08 -14.50
C ARG A 268 7.48 -24.30 -12.99
N MET A 269 7.79 -23.26 -12.22
CA MET A 269 7.99 -23.33 -10.76
C MET A 269 6.73 -23.05 -9.96
N MET A 270 5.72 -22.41 -10.57
CA MET A 270 4.53 -21.95 -9.88
C MET A 270 3.67 -23.10 -9.31
N GLY A 271 3.74 -24.29 -9.91
CA GLY A 271 2.98 -25.48 -9.50
C GLY A 271 1.51 -25.46 -9.95
N ALA A 272 0.76 -26.53 -9.67
CA ALA A 272 -0.65 -26.64 -10.04
C ALA A 272 -1.60 -26.07 -8.98
N SER A 273 -1.21 -26.05 -7.70
CA SER A 273 -2.06 -25.69 -6.56
C SER A 273 -1.82 -24.27 -6.08
N ARG A 274 -2.91 -23.54 -5.75
CA ARG A 274 -2.84 -22.19 -5.16
C ARG A 274 -2.08 -22.26 -3.82
N PRO A 275 -1.00 -21.49 -3.61
CA PRO A 275 -0.29 -21.45 -2.33
C PRO A 275 -1.24 -20.95 -1.24
N ALA A 276 -0.99 -21.26 0.03
CA ALA A 276 -1.79 -20.67 1.12
C ALA A 276 -1.71 -19.14 1.12
N ALA A 277 -2.77 -18.45 1.57
CA ALA A 277 -2.71 -17.00 1.69
C ALA A 277 -1.75 -16.61 2.81
N ILE A 278 -1.01 -15.52 2.65
CA ILE A 278 -0.07 -15.08 3.69
C ILE A 278 -0.87 -14.46 4.83
N VAL A 279 -1.03 -15.22 5.91
CA VAL A 279 -1.90 -14.85 7.04
C VAL A 279 -1.24 -13.83 7.99
N ALA A 280 0.10 -13.70 7.96
CA ALA A 280 0.86 -12.87 8.90
C ALA A 280 0.74 -11.34 8.66
N GLU A 281 -0.12 -10.90 7.75
CA GLU A 281 -0.33 -9.49 7.44
C GLU A 281 -1.38 -8.85 8.37
N PRO A 282 -1.14 -7.65 8.91
CA PRO A 282 0.06 -6.81 8.76
C PRO A 282 1.10 -7.00 9.88
N LEU A 283 0.97 -8.05 10.70
CA LEU A 283 1.78 -8.25 11.91
C LEU A 283 3.29 -8.26 11.64
N SER A 284 3.72 -8.66 10.44
CA SER A 284 5.13 -8.59 10.03
C SER A 284 5.68 -7.17 9.87
N ILE A 285 4.82 -6.15 9.68
CA ILE A 285 5.22 -4.74 9.55
C ILE A 285 4.51 -3.80 10.55
N SER A 286 3.74 -4.35 11.50
CA SER A 286 2.91 -3.60 12.46
C SER A 286 3.31 -3.81 13.92
N GLU A 287 2.83 -2.92 14.79
CA GLU A 287 2.88 -3.04 16.25
C GLU A 287 1.51 -3.53 16.80
N GLU A 288 1.39 -3.75 18.12
CA GLU A 288 0.18 -4.34 18.74
C GLU A 288 -1.15 -3.61 18.39
N PRO A 289 -2.29 -4.31 18.35
CA PRO A 289 -3.59 -3.75 17.97
C PRO A 289 -4.05 -2.50 18.74
N ARG A 290 -3.61 -2.34 19.99
CA ARG A 290 -3.95 -1.17 20.82
C ARG A 290 -3.30 0.12 20.30
N VAL A 291 -2.19 0.00 19.58
CA VAL A 291 -1.45 1.16 19.06
C VAL A 291 -2.00 1.66 17.71
N LEU A 292 -2.73 0.81 16.97
CA LEU A 292 -3.35 1.12 15.68
C LEU A 292 -4.33 2.31 15.71
N ARG A 293 -5.05 2.52 16.83
CA ARG A 293 -5.98 3.66 16.98
C ARG A 293 -5.25 5.01 17.00
N HIS A 294 -4.16 5.08 17.74
CA HIS A 294 -3.32 6.28 17.83
C HIS A 294 -2.69 6.63 16.47
N TYR A 295 -2.49 5.59 15.67
CA TYR A 295 -1.88 5.64 14.34
C TYR A 295 -2.85 6.16 13.26
N MET A 296 -4.13 5.81 13.29
CA MET A 296 -5.09 6.43 12.34
C MET A 296 -5.14 7.96 12.50
N LEU A 297 -5.05 8.44 13.74
CA LEU A 297 -4.96 9.88 14.02
C LEU A 297 -3.66 10.49 13.48
N LEU A 298 -2.54 9.78 13.55
CA LEU A 298 -1.27 10.23 12.99
C LEU A 298 -1.34 10.43 11.46
N TYR A 299 -2.04 9.56 10.73
CA TYR A 299 -2.22 9.75 9.27
C TYR A 299 -3.05 11.02 8.97
N ALA A 300 -4.19 11.20 9.66
CA ALA A 300 -5.01 12.42 9.53
C ALA A 300 -4.23 13.68 9.91
N TYR A 301 -3.40 13.58 10.94
CA TYR A 301 -2.54 14.65 11.43
C TYR A 301 -1.47 15.03 10.41
N ALA A 302 -0.78 14.04 9.83
CA ALA A 302 0.19 14.24 8.77
C ALA A 302 -0.46 14.95 7.56
N MET A 303 -1.62 14.48 7.11
CA MET A 303 -2.38 15.13 6.03
C MET A 303 -2.73 16.59 6.35
N THR A 304 -3.18 16.85 7.59
CA THR A 304 -3.51 18.22 8.04
C THR A 304 -2.26 19.11 8.14
N PHE A 305 -1.13 18.54 8.52
CA PHE A 305 0.15 19.24 8.62
C PHE A 305 0.69 19.61 7.24
N LEU A 306 0.66 18.68 6.28
CA LEU A 306 1.14 18.93 4.91
C LEU A 306 0.33 20.01 4.19
N GLY A 307 -0.96 20.17 4.53
CA GLY A 307 -1.78 21.30 4.04
C GLY A 307 -1.29 22.69 4.51
N ARG A 308 -0.32 22.77 5.43
CA ARG A 308 0.30 24.04 5.86
C ARG A 308 1.53 24.31 5.00
N ARG A 309 1.72 25.55 4.54
CA ARG A 309 3.02 25.95 3.96
C ARG A 309 4.10 25.95 5.05
N PRO A 310 5.34 25.48 4.76
CA PRO A 310 6.50 25.71 5.60
C PRO A 310 6.66 27.22 5.86
N SER A 311 6.40 27.69 7.08
CA SER A 311 6.56 29.10 7.45
C SER A 311 7.99 29.39 7.90
N MET A 312 8.47 30.64 7.82
CA MET A 312 9.79 31.02 8.34
C MET A 312 9.98 30.68 9.83
N ASN A 313 8.91 30.64 10.64
CA ASN A 313 8.99 30.24 12.06
C ASN A 313 9.17 28.73 12.23
N SER A 314 8.53 27.91 11.38
CA SER A 314 8.80 26.46 11.33
C SER A 314 10.23 26.12 10.91
N ARG A 315 10.97 27.09 10.33
CA ARG A 315 12.41 26.96 9.99
C ARG A 315 13.32 27.11 11.22
N ARG A 316 12.91 27.87 12.25
CA ARG A 316 13.67 28.08 13.50
C ARG A 316 13.31 27.09 14.61
N GLU A 317 12.11 26.51 14.58
CA GLU A 317 11.66 25.46 15.50
C GLU A 317 12.14 24.06 15.06
N SER A 318 13.31 23.96 14.45
CA SER A 318 13.87 22.75 13.82
C SER A 318 14.31 21.65 14.81
N VAL A 319 13.88 21.74 16.07
CA VAL A 319 13.78 20.64 17.03
C VAL A 319 12.54 20.91 17.88
N GLY A 320 11.33 20.66 17.35
CA GLY A 320 10.10 21.07 18.02
C GLY A 320 8.87 20.32 17.54
N PHE A 321 8.12 19.79 18.52
CA PHE A 321 6.87 19.06 18.35
C PHE A 321 5.81 20.01 17.77
N ALA A 322 5.34 19.76 16.54
CA ALA A 322 4.09 20.38 16.12
C ALA A 322 2.97 19.77 16.99
N GLU A 323 2.16 20.61 17.64
CA GLU A 323 0.91 20.26 18.32
C GLU A 323 -0.23 20.87 17.47
N ILE A 324 -1.10 20.06 16.88
CA ILE A 324 -2.26 20.53 16.10
C ILE A 324 -3.51 20.30 16.92
N GLU A 325 -4.27 21.37 17.14
CA GLU A 325 -5.58 21.32 17.80
C GLU A 325 -6.54 20.32 17.13
N TRP A 326 -7.15 19.47 17.95
CA TRP A 326 -8.10 18.43 17.56
C TRP A 326 -9.24 18.91 16.66
N GLN A 327 -9.72 20.15 16.85
CA GLN A 327 -10.81 20.76 16.08
C GLN A 327 -10.50 20.93 14.57
N ARG A 328 -9.22 20.90 14.17
CA ARG A 328 -8.82 20.97 12.76
C ARG A 328 -8.70 19.59 12.11
N VAL A 329 -8.23 18.59 12.87
CA VAL A 329 -8.14 17.19 12.41
C VAL A 329 -9.53 16.66 12.02
N SER A 330 -10.57 17.04 12.77
CA SER A 330 -11.97 16.67 12.46
C SER A 330 -12.51 17.23 11.14
N ARG A 331 -11.87 18.24 10.53
CA ARG A 331 -12.27 18.77 9.21
C ARG A 331 -11.63 18.04 8.02
N VAL A 332 -10.49 17.37 8.23
CA VAL A 332 -9.77 16.59 7.20
C VAL A 332 -10.16 15.11 7.24
N LEU A 333 -10.59 14.63 8.41
CA LEU A 333 -11.13 13.28 8.60
C LEU A 333 -12.18 12.85 7.55
N PRO A 334 -13.14 13.69 7.08
CA PRO A 334 -14.12 13.29 6.06
C PRO A 334 -13.52 13.06 4.66
N VAL A 335 -12.34 13.63 4.38
CA VAL A 335 -11.65 13.52 3.08
C VAL A 335 -10.65 12.35 3.10
N ALA A 336 -9.96 12.14 4.22
CA ALA A 336 -9.02 11.02 4.41
C ALA A 336 -9.70 9.71 4.81
N PHE A 337 -10.87 9.80 5.46
CA PHE A 337 -11.70 8.66 5.84
C PHE A 337 -13.06 8.86 5.20
N VAL A 338 -13.37 8.01 4.22
CA VAL A 338 -14.75 7.87 3.79
C VAL A 338 -15.57 7.49 5.03
N PRO A 339 -16.62 8.24 5.39
CA PRO A 339 -17.63 7.74 6.31
C PRO A 339 -18.29 6.54 5.65
N ILE A 340 -17.76 5.35 5.91
CA ILE A 340 -18.38 4.09 5.50
C ILE A 340 -19.71 4.05 6.28
N PRO A 341 -20.89 4.10 5.61
CA PRO A 341 -22.17 3.94 6.30
C PRO A 341 -22.02 2.71 7.16
N THR A 342 -22.22 2.78 8.48
CA THR A 342 -22.08 1.60 9.33
C THR A 342 -23.29 0.72 9.03
N PRO A 343 -23.17 -0.33 8.21
CA PRO A 343 -24.34 -1.11 7.82
C PRO A 343 -24.91 -1.78 9.08
N PRO A 344 -26.22 -2.07 9.13
CA PRO A 344 -26.89 -2.58 10.33
C PRO A 344 -26.20 -3.79 10.96
N PHE A 345 -25.61 -4.69 10.16
CA PHE A 345 -24.85 -5.85 10.65
C PHE A 345 -23.60 -5.44 11.44
N LEU A 346 -22.94 -4.34 11.08
CA LEU A 346 -21.74 -3.86 11.76
C LEU A 346 -22.10 -3.28 13.15
N LYS A 347 -23.30 -2.70 13.30
CA LYS A 347 -23.84 -2.28 14.61
C LYS A 347 -24.12 -3.49 15.50
N ALA A 348 -24.73 -4.54 14.94
CA ALA A 348 -24.94 -5.81 15.63
C ALA A 348 -23.62 -6.49 16.02
N HIS A 349 -22.57 -6.36 15.19
CA HIS A 349 -21.21 -6.82 15.47
C HIS A 349 -20.54 -6.12 16.63
N VAL A 350 -20.61 -4.78 16.65
CA VAL A 350 -20.09 -3.97 17.75
C VAL A 350 -20.77 -4.38 19.05
N ALA A 351 -22.09 -4.64 19.01
CA ALA A 351 -22.85 -5.11 20.17
C ALA A 351 -22.45 -6.53 20.60
N ALA A 352 -22.28 -7.47 19.66
CA ALA A 352 -21.87 -8.85 19.95
C ALA A 352 -20.43 -8.92 20.49
N GLY A 353 -19.49 -8.15 19.91
CA GLY A 353 -18.12 -8.05 20.42
C GLY A 353 -18.05 -7.49 21.84
N LYS A 354 -18.88 -6.47 22.15
CA LYS A 354 -19.04 -5.95 23.52
C LYS A 354 -19.60 -7.02 24.47
N ALA A 355 -20.59 -7.80 24.04
CA ALA A 355 -21.20 -8.86 24.85
C ALA A 355 -20.23 -10.03 25.14
N MET A 356 -19.26 -10.28 24.25
CA MET A 356 -18.26 -11.33 24.41
C MET A 356 -16.99 -10.89 25.16
N GLY A 357 -16.94 -9.65 25.67
CA GLY A 357 -15.73 -9.09 26.31
C GLY A 357 -14.57 -8.87 25.34
N ILE A 358 -14.82 -8.95 24.02
CA ILE A 358 -13.84 -8.72 22.96
C ILE A 358 -13.87 -7.23 22.62
N GLU A 359 -13.31 -6.39 23.50
CA GLU A 359 -13.26 -4.94 23.29
C GLU A 359 -12.27 -4.52 22.18
N THR A 360 -11.51 -5.44 21.60
CA THR A 360 -10.20 -5.12 21.01
C THR A 360 -10.18 -4.62 19.57
N PHE A 361 -11.29 -4.62 18.84
CA PHE A 361 -11.28 -4.13 17.43
C PHE A 361 -12.45 -3.19 17.03
N TYR A 362 -13.57 -3.22 17.78
CA TYR A 362 -14.79 -2.50 17.40
C TYR A 362 -15.18 -1.35 18.35
N SER A 363 -14.62 -1.30 19.57
CA SER A 363 -14.81 -0.19 20.52
C SER A 363 -13.96 1.05 20.19
N GLN A 364 -13.02 0.93 19.24
CA GLN A 364 -11.96 1.90 18.98
C GLN A 364 -12.41 3.21 18.30
N MET A 365 -13.72 3.38 18.02
CA MET A 365 -14.29 4.63 17.51
C MET A 365 -15.25 5.33 18.49
N VAL A 366 -15.33 4.90 19.76
CA VAL A 366 -16.02 5.68 20.80
C VAL A 366 -15.13 6.87 21.18
N PRO A 367 -15.65 8.12 21.24
CA PRO A 367 -14.86 9.30 21.60
C PRO A 367 -14.09 9.07 22.89
N LEU A 368 -12.85 9.58 22.96
CA LEU A 368 -12.01 9.53 24.14
C LEU A 368 -12.84 9.98 25.35
N ARG A 369 -12.89 9.17 26.41
CA ARG A 369 -13.24 9.71 27.73
C ARG A 369 -12.19 10.77 28.05
N SER A 370 -12.66 11.99 28.27
CA SER A 370 -11.88 13.18 28.57
C SER A 370 -10.86 12.90 29.68
N GLY A 371 -9.56 13.12 29.42
CA GLY A 371 -8.56 13.14 30.49
C GLY A 371 -7.11 12.88 30.06
N VAL A 372 -6.87 12.21 28.93
CA VAL A 372 -5.50 11.99 28.42
C VAL A 372 -5.46 12.29 26.93
N GLU A 373 -4.94 13.46 26.57
CA GLU A 373 -4.70 13.82 25.17
C GLU A 373 -3.50 13.03 24.64
N PRO A 374 -3.65 12.26 23.55
CA PRO A 374 -2.52 11.59 22.92
C PRO A 374 -1.54 12.63 22.34
N ARG A 375 -0.29 12.65 22.84
CA ARG A 375 0.81 13.40 22.22
C ARG A 375 1.26 12.70 20.93
N ILE A 376 0.74 13.15 19.80
CA ILE A 376 1.16 12.72 18.46
C ILE A 376 2.34 13.59 18.04
N VAL A 377 3.44 12.95 17.64
CA VAL A 377 4.68 13.67 17.30
C VAL A 377 5.13 13.27 15.90
N MET A 378 5.54 14.26 15.10
CA MET A 378 6.22 14.07 13.82
C MET A 378 7.64 14.62 13.92
N GLU A 379 8.56 14.06 13.15
CA GLU A 379 9.92 14.58 13.05
C GLU A 379 9.99 15.55 11.87
N VAL A 380 10.24 16.83 12.18
CA VAL A 380 10.48 17.88 11.18
C VAL A 380 11.95 18.23 11.26
N VAL A 381 12.66 18.11 10.14
CA VAL A 381 14.11 18.36 10.09
C VAL A 381 14.41 19.34 8.96
N PRO A 382 15.36 20.29 9.13
CA PRO A 382 15.85 21.11 8.03
C PRO A 382 16.36 20.24 6.88
N TYR A 383 16.12 20.66 5.64
CA TYR A 383 16.69 19.98 4.48
C TYR A 383 18.19 20.24 4.37
N GLU A 384 19.00 19.20 4.52
CA GLU A 384 20.44 19.27 4.25
C GLU A 384 20.69 18.99 2.77
N ARG A 385 21.16 19.99 2.02
CA ARG A 385 21.55 19.79 0.62
C ARG A 385 22.64 18.72 0.52
N PRO A 386 22.53 17.75 -0.41
CA PRO A 386 23.62 16.83 -0.70
C PRO A 386 24.87 17.64 -1.06
N SER A 387 25.91 17.53 -0.25
CA SER A 387 27.18 18.21 -0.51
C SER A 387 27.70 17.72 -1.88
N PRO A 388 28.06 18.62 -2.82
CA PRO A 388 28.55 18.20 -4.12
C PRO A 388 29.76 17.29 -3.91
N ARG A 389 29.72 16.09 -4.50
CA ARG A 389 30.84 15.14 -4.46
C ARG A 389 32.10 15.91 -4.88
N ARG A 390 33.02 16.14 -3.94
CA ARG A 390 34.35 16.67 -4.24
C ARG A 390 34.94 15.72 -5.28
N ARG A 391 35.00 16.16 -6.55
CA ARG A 391 35.86 15.51 -7.54
C ARG A 391 37.24 15.48 -6.93
N ALA A 392 37.74 14.29 -6.62
CA ALA A 392 39.13 14.10 -6.28
C ALA A 392 39.94 14.68 -7.45
N ARG A 393 40.56 15.84 -7.23
CA ARG A 393 41.61 16.35 -8.12
C ARG A 393 42.78 15.40 -7.90
N GLY A 394 42.94 14.43 -8.80
CA GLY A 394 44.21 13.72 -8.95
C GLY A 394 45.30 14.76 -9.23
N LYS A 395 46.35 14.71 -8.42
CA LYS A 395 47.66 15.28 -8.76
C LYS A 395 48.45 14.22 -9.51
#